data_AF-A0A399XSB3-F1
#
_entry.id   AF-A0A399XSB3-F1
#
_cell.length_a   1.000
_cell.length_b   1.000
_cell.length_c   1.000
_cell.angle_alpha   90.00
_cell.angle_beta   90.00
_cell.angle_gamma   90.00
#
_symmetry.space_group_name_H-M   'P 1'
#
loop_
_entity.id
_entity.type
_entity.pdbx_description
1 polymer ?
#
loop_
_entity_poly.entity_id
_entity_poly.type
_entity_poly.pdbx_seq_one_letter_code
_entity_poly.pdbx_strand_id
1 'polypeptide(L)'
;MKKKYLILAVGDLAAISLFVPLGVRSHNSAITFAVIARNLLPLIVSWVVVAFILDTYKKGGIWRLLLTWLIAVPIALLVRAALLGRVFTTVTAVFIPIAMSAILGLLAAWRVIAWLVWRFVGPGGGKAEGEMLDQNAVTERS
;
A
#
# COMPACT_ATOMS: atom_id res chain seq x y z
N MET A 1 -2.74 -2.78 -18.26
CA MET A 1 -2.29 -1.80 -17.24
C MET A 1 -0.78 -1.66 -17.30
N LYS A 2 -0.20 -0.46 -17.13
CA LYS A 2 1.27 -0.31 -17.10
C LYS A 2 1.83 -1.11 -15.91
N LYS A 3 2.96 -1.81 -16.10
CA LYS A 3 3.61 -2.66 -15.07
C LYS A 3 3.79 -1.94 -13.73
N LYS A 4 4.11 -0.64 -13.77
CA LYS A 4 4.22 0.23 -12.58
C LYS A 4 2.97 0.26 -11.70
N TYR A 5 1.78 0.26 -12.30
CA TYR A 5 0.51 0.31 -11.57
C TYR A 5 0.22 -1.01 -10.86
N LEU A 6 0.54 -2.13 -11.50
CA LEU A 6 0.42 -3.46 -10.90
C LEU A 6 1.35 -3.61 -9.70
N ILE A 7 2.60 -3.16 -9.80
CA ILE A 7 3.57 -3.20 -8.69
C ILE A 7 3.05 -2.41 -7.48
N LEU A 8 2.52 -1.20 -7.71
CA LEU A 8 1.94 -0.39 -6.63
C LEU A 8 0.71 -1.04 -6.02
N ALA A 9 -0.19 -1.58 -6.84
CA ALA A 9 -1.41 -2.22 -6.36
C ALA A 9 -1.08 -3.47 -5.53
N VAL A 10 -0.25 -4.37 -6.04
CA VAL A 10 0.15 -5.60 -5.32
C VAL A 10 0.87 -5.25 -4.03
N GLY A 11 1.76 -4.26 -4.05
CA GLY A 11 2.47 -3.85 -2.85
C GLY A 11 1.61 -3.15 -1.81
N ASP A 12 0.61 -2.36 -2.21
CA ASP A 12 -0.38 -1.82 -1.28
C ASP A 12 -1.21 -2.95 -0.64
N LEU A 13 -1.65 -3.94 -1.44
CA LEU A 13 -2.36 -5.10 -0.91
C LEU A 13 -1.49 -5.91 0.06
N ALA A 14 -0.20 -6.05 -0.22
CA ALA A 14 0.75 -6.70 0.69
C ALA A 14 0.92 -5.90 1.98
N ALA A 15 1.12 -4.57 1.90
CA ALA A 15 1.21 -3.68 3.05
C ALA A 15 -0.04 -3.73 3.93
N ILE A 16 -1.24 -3.69 3.31
CA ILE A 16 -2.51 -3.84 4.03
C ILE A 16 -2.63 -5.24 4.64
N SER A 17 -2.17 -6.28 3.94
CA SER A 17 -2.21 -7.65 4.44
C SER A 17 -1.35 -7.85 5.67
N LEU A 18 -0.22 -7.14 5.78
CA LEU A 18 0.67 -7.21 6.95
C LEU A 18 0.02 -6.67 8.23
N PHE A 19 -0.96 -5.77 8.14
CA PHE A 19 -1.65 -5.23 9.31
C PHE A 19 -2.33 -6.33 10.15
N VAL A 20 -2.95 -7.31 9.51
CA VAL A 20 -3.72 -8.38 10.18
C VAL A 20 -2.83 -9.28 11.06
N PRO A 21 -1.77 -9.94 10.57
CA PRO A 21 -0.92 -10.78 11.41
C PRO A 21 -0.18 -9.99 12.48
N LEU A 22 0.22 -8.74 12.21
CA LEU A 22 0.83 -7.86 13.22
C LEU A 22 -0.14 -7.58 14.37
N GLY A 23 -1.41 -7.29 14.06
CA GLY A 23 -2.45 -7.10 15.06
C GLY A 23 -2.75 -8.37 15.86
N VAL A 24 -2.87 -9.53 15.19
CA VAL A 24 -3.14 -10.81 15.86
C VAL A 24 -2.02 -11.18 16.83
N ARG A 25 -0.76 -10.98 16.43
CA ARG A 25 0.40 -11.22 17.30
C ARG A 25 0.46 -10.26 18.48
N SER A 26 0.12 -8.99 18.28
CA SER A 26 0.04 -7.98 19.35
C SER A 26 -0.97 -8.35 20.45
N HIS A 27 -2.08 -9.02 20.06
CA HIS A 27 -3.11 -9.48 20.99
C HIS A 27 -2.88 -10.91 21.53
N ASN A 28 -1.68 -11.49 21.38
CA ASN A 28 -1.34 -12.87 21.77
C ASN A 28 -2.40 -13.91 21.35
N SER A 29 -3.07 -13.65 20.22
CA SER A 29 -4.16 -14.49 19.73
C SER A 29 -3.63 -15.58 18.79
N ALA A 30 -4.32 -16.72 18.74
CA ALA A 30 -3.96 -17.80 17.82
C ALA A 30 -4.09 -17.33 16.36
N ILE A 31 -3.01 -17.49 15.58
CA ILE A 31 -3.01 -17.22 14.15
C ILE A 31 -3.67 -18.41 13.45
N THR A 32 -4.94 -18.27 13.08
CA THR A 32 -5.66 -19.26 12.27
C THR A 32 -6.06 -18.67 10.93
N PHE A 33 -6.20 -19.52 9.91
CA PHE A 33 -6.65 -19.08 8.59
C PHE A 33 -8.00 -18.36 8.64
N ALA A 34 -8.96 -18.89 9.42
CA ALA A 34 -10.27 -18.27 9.58
C ALA A 34 -10.19 -16.87 10.21
N VAL A 35 -9.32 -16.69 11.21
CA VAL A 35 -9.06 -15.37 11.81
C VAL A 35 -8.44 -14.43 10.78
N ILE A 36 -7.41 -14.85 10.05
CA ILE A 36 -6.79 -14.01 9.01
C ILE A 36 -7.83 -13.62 7.96
N ALA A 37 -8.52 -14.59 7.36
CA ALA A 37 -9.48 -14.36 6.28
C ALA A 37 -10.61 -13.41 6.71
N ARG A 38 -11.21 -13.61 7.89
CA ARG A 38 -12.31 -12.76 8.39
C ARG A 38 -11.87 -11.31 8.66
N ASN A 39 -10.60 -11.08 8.97
CA ASN A 39 -10.06 -9.74 9.20
C ASN A 39 -9.54 -9.09 7.90
N LEU A 40 -8.96 -9.90 7.00
CA LEU A 40 -8.29 -9.43 5.80
C LEU A 40 -9.25 -9.17 4.64
N LEU A 41 -10.26 -10.05 4.45
CA LEU A 41 -11.18 -9.95 3.31
C LEU A 41 -11.90 -8.60 3.24
N PRO A 42 -12.51 -8.07 4.33
CA PRO A 42 -13.13 -6.75 4.27
C PRO A 42 -12.15 -5.65 3.86
N LEU A 43 -10.91 -5.68 4.38
CA LEU A 43 -9.89 -4.69 4.07
C LEU A 43 -9.48 -4.72 2.60
N ILE A 44 -9.18 -5.91 2.07
CA ILE A 44 -8.74 -6.07 0.67
C ILE A 44 -9.87 -5.71 -0.28
N VAL A 45 -11.09 -6.19 -0.03
CA VAL A 45 -12.24 -5.92 -0.89
C VAL A 45 -12.57 -4.43 -0.90
N SER A 46 -12.68 -3.79 0.27
CA SER A 46 -12.94 -2.35 0.34
C SER A 46 -11.83 -1.52 -0.31
N TRP A 47 -10.56 -1.90 -0.11
CA TRP A 47 -9.45 -1.21 -0.75
C TRP A 47 -9.51 -1.28 -2.27
N VAL A 48 -9.68 -2.48 -2.83
CA VAL A 48 -9.74 -2.68 -4.29
C VAL A 48 -10.92 -1.91 -4.89
N VAL A 49 -12.10 -1.98 -4.28
CA VAL A 49 -13.30 -1.28 -4.75
C VAL A 49 -13.09 0.23 -4.76
N VAL A 50 -12.63 0.80 -3.65
CA VAL A 50 -12.43 2.26 -3.54
C VAL A 50 -11.28 2.74 -4.43
N ALA A 51 -10.17 1.98 -4.48
CA ALA A 51 -9.02 2.32 -5.33
C ALA A 51 -9.38 2.29 -6.83
N PHE A 52 -10.30 1.40 -7.21
CA PHE A 52 -10.85 1.36 -8.56
C PHE A 52 -11.72 2.60 -8.86
N ILE A 53 -12.65 2.93 -7.96
CA ILE A 53 -13.56 4.09 -8.10
C ILE A 53 -12.77 5.41 -8.17
N LEU A 54 -11.73 5.56 -7.35
CA LEU A 54 -10.92 6.78 -7.30
C LEU A 54 -9.77 6.81 -8.32
N ASP A 55 -9.64 5.78 -9.16
CA ASP A 55 -8.55 5.63 -10.14
C ASP A 55 -7.15 5.82 -9.50
N THR A 56 -6.98 5.34 -8.27
CA THR A 56 -5.82 5.62 -7.41
C THR A 56 -4.50 5.29 -8.07
N TYR A 57 -4.47 4.20 -8.83
CA TYR A 57 -3.26 3.76 -9.53
C TYR A 57 -3.09 4.38 -10.92
N LYS A 58 -4.17 4.70 -11.63
CA LYS A 58 -4.08 5.23 -13.01
C LYS A 58 -3.72 6.71 -13.01
N LYS A 59 -4.45 7.52 -12.22
CA LYS A 59 -4.24 8.97 -12.11
C LYS A 59 -3.14 9.29 -11.10
N GLY A 60 -2.91 8.42 -10.11
CA GLY A 60 -1.80 8.54 -9.16
C GLY A 60 -1.93 9.74 -8.22
N GLY A 61 -0.85 10.02 -7.50
CA GLY A 61 -0.74 11.14 -6.57
C GLY A 61 -1.08 10.78 -5.11
N ILE A 62 -0.43 11.50 -4.18
CA ILE A 62 -0.58 11.26 -2.75
C ILE A 62 -2.01 11.52 -2.27
N TRP A 63 -2.69 12.53 -2.83
CA TRP A 63 -4.08 12.86 -2.47
C TRP A 63 -5.06 11.74 -2.76
N ARG A 64 -4.96 11.06 -3.91
CA ARG A 64 -5.84 9.93 -4.24
C ARG A 64 -5.59 8.74 -3.32
N LEU A 65 -4.34 8.49 -2.95
CA LEU A 65 -3.99 7.46 -1.98
C LEU A 65 -4.61 7.77 -0.62
N LEU A 66 -4.48 9.02 -0.14
CA LEU A 66 -5.06 9.46 1.13
C LEU A 66 -6.59 9.36 1.12
N LEU A 67 -7.26 9.78 0.04
CA LEU A 67 -8.71 9.62 -0.09
C LEU A 67 -9.13 8.15 -0.12
N THR A 68 -8.38 7.30 -0.84
CA THR A 68 -8.64 5.86 -0.86
C THR A 68 -8.54 5.27 0.54
N TRP A 69 -7.48 5.62 1.27
CA TRP A 69 -7.26 5.19 2.64
C TRP A 69 -8.36 5.69 3.59
N LEU A 70 -8.70 6.97 3.51
CA LEU A 70 -9.70 7.61 4.35
C LEU A 70 -11.09 6.99 4.18
N ILE A 71 -11.39 6.41 3.01
CA ILE A 71 -12.70 5.81 2.71
C ILE A 71 -12.66 4.28 2.90
N ALA A 72 -11.69 3.59 2.29
CA ALA A 72 -11.62 2.14 2.27
C ALA A 72 -11.42 1.53 3.66
N VAL A 73 -10.54 2.13 4.48
CA VAL A 73 -10.21 1.58 5.79
C VAL A 73 -11.43 1.65 6.73
N PRO A 74 -12.12 2.80 6.88
CA PRO A 74 -13.35 2.83 7.66
C PRO A 74 -14.40 1.85 7.16
N ILE A 75 -14.69 1.79 5.85
CA ILE A 75 -15.67 0.85 5.29
C ILE A 75 -15.34 -0.58 5.70
N ALA A 76 -14.07 -1.00 5.54
CA ALA A 76 -13.64 -2.35 5.91
C ALA A 76 -13.84 -2.65 7.41
N LEU A 77 -13.52 -1.68 8.27
CA LEU A 77 -13.67 -1.83 9.72
C LEU A 77 -15.14 -1.90 10.15
N LEU A 78 -16.00 -1.13 9.51
CA LEU A 78 -17.45 -1.14 9.74
C LEU A 78 -18.06 -2.47 9.28
N VAL A 79 -17.70 -2.94 8.08
CA VAL A 79 -18.13 -4.24 7.56
C VAL A 79 -17.67 -5.35 8.50
N ARG A 80 -16.42 -5.31 8.96
CA ARG A 80 -15.88 -6.27 9.92
C ARG A 80 -16.65 -6.25 11.24
N ALA A 81 -16.97 -5.07 11.79
CA ALA A 81 -17.74 -4.93 13.02
C ALA A 81 -19.14 -5.53 12.88
N ALA A 82 -19.82 -5.24 11.76
CA ALA A 82 -21.12 -5.83 11.42
C ALA A 82 -21.05 -7.36 11.30
N LEU A 83 -20.05 -7.89 10.58
CA LEU A 83 -19.83 -9.33 10.45
C LEU A 83 -19.51 -10.02 11.79
N LEU A 84 -18.98 -9.30 12.77
CA LEU A 84 -18.71 -9.80 14.13
C LEU A 84 -19.91 -9.65 15.07
N GLY A 85 -21.02 -9.08 14.62
CA GLY A 85 -22.18 -8.77 15.46
C GLY A 85 -21.86 -7.77 16.58
N ARG A 86 -20.78 -6.98 16.44
CA ARG A 86 -20.39 -5.99 17.44
C ARG A 86 -21.18 -4.71 17.17
N VAL A 87 -22.10 -4.39 18.08
CA VAL A 87 -22.66 -3.03 18.21
C VAL A 87 -21.51 -2.04 18.37
N PHE A 88 -21.65 -0.83 17.81
CA PHE A 88 -20.64 0.24 17.83
C PHE A 88 -20.23 0.60 19.27
N THR A 89 -19.28 -0.16 19.81
CA THR A 89 -18.73 0.07 21.15
C THR A 89 -17.59 1.07 21.11
N THR A 90 -17.28 1.65 22.27
CA THR A 90 -16.09 2.49 22.49
C THR A 90 -14.80 1.82 21.99
N VAL A 91 -14.69 0.49 22.10
CA VAL A 91 -13.57 -0.29 21.58
C VAL A 91 -13.44 -0.15 20.06
N THR A 92 -14.57 -0.16 19.33
CA THR A 92 -14.58 0.04 17.87
C THR A 92 -14.17 1.46 17.51
N ALA A 93 -14.64 2.46 18.26
CA ALA A 93 -14.30 3.87 18.04
C ALA A 93 -12.81 4.16 18.23
N VAL A 94 -12.16 3.56 19.24
CA VAL A 94 -10.70 3.69 19.47
C VAL A 94 -9.89 2.86 18.48
N PHE A 95 -10.41 1.71 18.05
CA PHE A 95 -9.70 0.85 17.11
C PHE A 95 -9.58 1.49 15.71
N ILE A 96 -10.57 2.25 15.26
CA ILE A 96 -10.56 2.91 13.95
C ILE A 96 -9.31 3.79 13.76
N PRO A 97 -9.02 4.82 14.58
CA PRO A 97 -7.86 5.67 14.37
C PRO A 97 -6.54 4.89 14.45
N ILE A 98 -6.41 3.94 15.37
CA ILE A 98 -5.20 3.10 15.48
C ILE A 98 -4.98 2.29 14.19
N ALA A 99 -6.02 1.61 13.71
CA ALA A 99 -5.96 0.83 12.48
C ALA A 99 -5.66 1.73 11.26
N MET A 100 -6.28 2.90 11.19
CA MET A 100 -6.03 3.89 10.14
C MET A 100 -4.57 4.34 10.13
N SER A 101 -4.01 4.72 11.29
CA SER A 101 -2.61 5.13 11.41
C SER A 101 -1.64 4.00 11.05
N ALA A 102 -1.89 2.78 11.53
CA ALA A 102 -1.03 1.63 11.23
C ALA A 102 -1.02 1.29 9.73
N ILE A 103 -2.20 1.26 9.10
CA ILE A 103 -2.31 1.00 7.65
C ILE A 103 -1.65 2.13 6.86
N LEU A 104 -1.82 3.39 7.27
CA LEU A 104 -1.15 4.51 6.62
C LEU A 104 0.38 4.39 6.71
N GLY A 105 0.91 4.02 7.87
CA GLY A 105 2.34 3.79 8.08
C GLY A 105 2.89 2.68 7.18
N LEU A 106 2.19 1.55 7.07
CA LEU A 106 2.57 0.43 6.20
C LEU A 106 2.54 0.83 4.72
N LEU A 107 1.51 1.56 4.28
CA LEU A 107 1.41 2.09 2.93
C LEU A 107 2.53 3.10 2.66
N ALA A 108 2.79 4.03 3.57
CA ALA A 108 3.86 5.01 3.44
C ALA A 108 5.23 4.34 3.31
N ALA A 109 5.52 3.35 4.18
CA ALA A 109 6.74 2.57 4.12
C ALA A 109 6.90 1.89 2.75
N TRP A 110 5.84 1.24 2.25
CA TRP A 110 5.85 0.64 0.92
C TRP A 110 6.11 1.67 -0.18
N ARG A 111 5.44 2.83 -0.14
CA ARG A 111 5.60 3.88 -1.16
C ARG A 111 7.01 4.47 -1.16
N VAL A 112 7.63 4.62 0.00
CA VAL A 112 9.03 5.04 0.14
C VAL A 112 9.96 3.98 -0.45
N ILE A 113 9.76 2.70 -0.12
CA ILE A 113 10.57 1.60 -0.68
C ILE A 113 10.45 1.56 -2.21
N ALA A 114 9.24 1.62 -2.76
CA ALA A 114 9.02 1.62 -4.20
C ALA A 114 9.70 2.83 -4.87
N TRP A 115 9.63 4.01 -4.25
CA TRP A 115 10.31 5.21 -4.73
C TRP A 115 11.84 5.04 -4.71
N LEU A 116 12.43 4.53 -3.62
CA LEU A 116 13.86 4.25 -3.51
C LEU A 116 14.31 3.24 -4.58
N VAL A 117 13.59 2.13 -4.72
CA VAL A 117 13.90 1.10 -5.72
C VAL A 117 13.90 1.70 -7.13
N TRP A 118 12.90 2.51 -7.50
CA TRP A 118 12.91 3.14 -8.82
C TRP A 118 13.96 4.24 -8.97
N ARG A 119 14.36 4.91 -7.88
CA ARG A 119 15.40 5.94 -7.89
C ARG A 119 16.78 5.35 -8.16
N PHE A 120 17.07 4.18 -7.58
CA PHE A 120 18.39 3.53 -7.66
C PHE A 120 18.49 2.44 -8.75
N VAL A 121 17.38 1.80 -9.12
CA VAL A 121 17.33 0.73 -10.14
C VAL A 121 16.76 1.26 -11.48
N GLY A 122 16.41 2.55 -11.56
CA GLY A 122 15.83 3.16 -12.76
C GLY A 122 16.83 3.28 -13.93
N PRO A 123 16.36 3.39 -15.20
CA PRO A 123 17.16 3.24 -16.42
C PRO A 123 18.24 4.32 -16.68
N GLY A 124 18.55 5.15 -15.70
CA GLY A 124 19.47 6.29 -15.84
C GLY A 124 20.95 5.96 -15.71
N GLY A 125 21.30 4.76 -15.20
CA GLY A 125 22.70 4.36 -15.03
C GLY A 125 23.47 4.23 -16.36
N GLY A 126 22.83 3.66 -17.39
CA GLY A 126 23.49 3.43 -18.68
C GLY A 126 23.56 4.66 -19.60
N LYS A 127 22.74 5.69 -19.39
CA LYS A 127 22.79 6.91 -20.21
C LYS A 127 23.98 7.80 -19.87
N ALA A 128 24.35 7.89 -18.60
CA ALA A 128 25.49 8.69 -18.16
C ALA A 128 26.84 8.08 -18.61
N GLU A 129 26.96 6.74 -18.64
CA GLU A 129 28.13 6.07 -19.21
C GLU A 129 28.23 6.25 -20.72
N GLY A 130 27.12 6.13 -21.45
CA GLY A 130 27.11 6.31 -22.91
C GLY A 130 27.49 7.72 -23.36
N GLU A 131 26.98 8.76 -22.67
CA GLU A 131 27.28 10.16 -22.97
C GLU A 131 28.72 10.58 -22.59
N MET A 132 29.33 9.93 -21.59
CA MET A 132 30.74 10.15 -21.24
C MET A 132 31.70 9.47 -22.23
N LEU A 133 31.38 8.25 -22.67
CA LEU A 133 32.20 7.54 -23.66
C LEU A 133 32.20 8.23 -25.02
N ASP A 134 31.06 8.78 -25.43
CA ASP A 134 30.93 9.53 -26.69
C ASP A 134 31.72 10.85 -26.66
N GLN A 135 31.67 11.60 -25.55
CA GLN A 135 32.46 12.84 -25.40
C GLN A 135 33.97 12.61 -25.38
N ASN A 136 34.44 11.53 -24.75
CA ASN A 136 35.85 11.16 -24.77
C ASN A 136 36.30 10.73 -26.17
N ALA A 137 35.46 9.99 -26.91
CA ALA A 137 35.75 9.57 -28.27
C ALA A 137 35.81 10.74 -29.29
N VAL A 138 35.13 11.85 -29.00
CA VAL A 138 35.21 13.09 -29.80
C VAL A 138 36.48 13.88 -29.48
N THR A 139 36.90 13.90 -28.21
CA THR A 139 38.08 14.65 -27.75
C THR A 139 39.40 14.00 -28.21
N GLU A 140 39.44 12.68 -28.36
CA GLU A 140 40.62 11.97 -28.89
C GLU A 140 40.79 12.09 -30.42
N ARG A 141 39.79 12.63 -31.14
CA ARG A 141 39.85 12.82 -32.61
C ARG A 141 40.14 14.26 -33.04
N SER A 142 40.27 15.19 -32.11
CA SER A 142 40.62 16.61 -32.34
C SER A 142 42.06 16.91 -31.97
#